data_AF-A0A397RZI2-F1
#
_entry.id   AF-A0A397RZI2-F1
#
_cell.length_a   1.000
_cell.length_b   1.000
_cell.length_c   1.000
_cell.angle_alpha   90.00
_cell.angle_beta   90.00
_cell.angle_gamma   90.00
#
_symmetry.space_group_name_H-M   'P 1'
#
loop_
_entity.id
_entity.type
_entity.pdbx_description
1 polymer ?
#
loop_
_entity_poly.entity_id
_entity_poly.type
_entity_poly.pdbx_seq_one_letter_code
_entity_poly.pdbx_strand_id
1 'polypeptide(L)'
;MVLQYAEDMGLCGEIGNIDNIDNTKIYGVMPYVAPEVLRGKPYTQAADIYSFGMIMYFVATGRQPFANCAHDHHLVSDICKGNRPELNEPEAPKCYIDLMKQYWDSDSAIDQMLLK
;
A
#
# COMPACT_ATOMS: atom_id res chain seq x y z
N MET A 1 -8.78 -8.23 0.32
CA MET A 1 -7.77 -8.73 1.27
C MET A 1 -7.20 -7.62 2.12
N VAL A 2 -6.71 -6.52 1.52
CA VAL A 2 -6.23 -5.31 2.23
C VAL A 2 -7.27 -4.71 3.18
N LEU A 3 -8.53 -4.64 2.74
CA LEU A 3 -9.64 -4.12 3.56
C LEU A 3 -9.90 -5.00 4.81
N GLN A 4 -9.93 -6.32 4.64
CA GLN A 4 -10.06 -7.26 5.77
C GLN A 4 -8.90 -7.11 6.77
N TYR A 5 -7.66 -6.96 6.27
CA TYR A 5 -6.49 -6.76 7.12
C TYR A 5 -6.52 -5.43 7.90
N ALA A 6 -7.00 -4.35 7.28
CA ALA A 6 -7.15 -3.06 7.94
C ALA A 6 -8.27 -3.07 9.01
N GLU A 7 -9.35 -3.82 8.75
CA GLU A 7 -10.41 -4.11 9.73
C GLU A 7 -9.88 -4.93 10.90
N ASP A 8 -9.14 -6.02 10.64
CA ASP A 8 -8.57 -6.91 11.65
C ASP A 8 -7.52 -6.20 12.55
N MET A 9 -6.82 -5.19 12.00
CA MET A 9 -5.84 -4.37 12.73
C MET A 9 -6.47 -3.15 13.44
N GLY A 10 -7.80 -2.99 13.39
CA GLY A 10 -8.52 -1.88 14.03
C GLY A 10 -8.21 -0.51 13.43
N LEU A 11 -7.75 -0.46 12.17
CA LEU A 11 -7.34 0.77 11.48
C LEU A 11 -8.54 1.48 10.80
N CYS A 12 -9.75 0.91 10.84
CA CYS A 12 -10.95 1.44 10.18
C CYS A 12 -12.10 1.69 11.18
N GLY A 13 -12.74 2.88 11.08
CA GLY A 13 -14.07 3.14 11.65
C GLY A 13 -15.18 2.49 10.80
N GLU A 14 -16.38 2.33 11.38
CA GLU A 14 -17.49 1.45 10.95
C GLU A 14 -17.77 1.29 9.44
N ILE A 15 -18.07 0.04 9.06
CA ILE A 15 -18.19 -0.46 7.69
C ILE A 15 -19.68 -0.46 7.24
N GLY A 16 -20.11 0.61 6.57
CA GLY A 16 -21.28 0.56 5.68
C GLY A 16 -21.00 -0.10 4.32
N ASN A 17 -22.00 -0.78 3.75
CA ASN A 17 -22.04 -1.55 2.50
C ASN A 17 -21.06 -1.16 1.36
N ILE A 18 -20.49 -2.20 0.72
CA ILE A 18 -19.47 -2.17 -0.34
C ILE A 18 -19.97 -1.52 -1.65
N ASP A 19 -21.28 -1.35 -1.81
CA ASP A 19 -21.90 -0.79 -3.02
C ASP A 19 -21.77 0.74 -3.12
N ASN A 20 -21.32 1.40 -2.06
CA ASN A 20 -20.87 2.79 -2.06
C ASN A 20 -19.51 2.84 -1.37
N ILE A 21 -18.44 2.68 -2.14
CA ILE A 21 -17.11 3.07 -1.68
C ILE A 21 -17.12 4.59 -1.58
N ASP A 22 -17.61 5.10 -0.44
CA ASP A 22 -17.44 6.48 -0.07
C ASP A 22 -15.95 6.79 -0.17
N ASN A 23 -15.60 7.81 -0.96
CA ASN A 23 -14.22 8.25 -1.18
C ASN A 23 -13.44 8.41 0.14
N THR A 24 -14.15 8.64 1.26
CA THR A 24 -13.64 8.74 2.62
C THR A 24 -13.04 7.45 3.19
N LYS A 25 -13.54 6.27 2.82
CA LYS A 25 -12.99 4.96 3.27
C LYS A 25 -11.75 4.56 2.49
N ILE A 26 -11.64 4.96 1.23
CA ILE A 26 -10.41 4.75 0.44
C ILE A 26 -9.24 5.48 1.10
N TYR A 27 -9.47 6.68 1.65
CA TYR A 27 -8.39 7.50 2.18
C TYR A 27 -7.61 6.83 3.31
N GLY A 28 -8.24 6.08 4.23
CA GLY A 28 -7.52 5.43 5.34
C GLY A 28 -6.61 4.27 4.92
N VAL A 29 -7.00 3.53 3.87
CA VAL A 29 -6.29 2.34 3.39
C VAL A 29 -5.47 2.57 2.12
N MET A 30 -5.63 3.73 1.49
CA MET A 30 -4.98 4.12 0.22
C MET A 30 -3.48 3.84 0.19
N PRO A 31 -2.68 4.13 1.25
CA PRO A 31 -1.26 3.81 1.28
C PRO A 31 -0.94 2.33 1.04
N TYR A 32 -1.84 1.43 1.42
CA TYR A 32 -1.70 -0.02 1.31
C TYR A 32 -2.21 -0.57 -0.03
N VAL A 33 -2.87 0.24 -0.85
CA VAL A 33 -3.45 -0.19 -2.14
C VAL A 33 -2.39 -0.06 -3.23
N ALA A 34 -2.24 -1.14 -4.02
CA ALA A 34 -1.26 -1.20 -5.08
C ALA A 34 -1.57 -0.22 -6.22
N PRO A 35 -0.54 0.36 -6.87
CA PRO A 35 -0.71 1.41 -7.86
C PRO A 35 -1.52 0.96 -9.09
N GLU A 36 -1.46 -0.31 -9.51
CA GLU A 36 -2.29 -0.86 -10.56
C GLU A 36 -3.79 -0.86 -10.20
N VAL A 37 -4.11 -1.15 -8.93
CA VAL A 37 -5.49 -1.12 -8.43
C VAL A 37 -6.00 0.31 -8.33
N LEU A 38 -5.14 1.25 -7.87
CA LEU A 38 -5.46 2.69 -7.86
C LEU A 38 -5.69 3.26 -9.26
N ARG A 39 -5.02 2.71 -10.29
CA ARG A 39 -5.24 3.05 -11.71
C ARG A 39 -6.49 2.39 -12.31
N GLY A 40 -7.25 1.60 -11.53
CA GLY A 40 -8.44 0.89 -11.98
C GLY A 40 -8.14 -0.35 -12.83
N LYS A 41 -6.91 -0.87 -12.82
CA LYS A 41 -6.59 -2.17 -13.44
C LYS A 41 -7.14 -3.32 -12.58
N PRO A 42 -7.34 -4.51 -13.17
CA PRO A 42 -7.74 -5.68 -12.41
C PRO A 42 -6.77 -5.99 -11.27
N TYR A 43 -7.32 -6.45 -10.15
CA TYR A 43 -6.54 -6.96 -9.03
C TYR A 43 -5.69 -8.15 -9.46
N THR A 44 -4.46 -8.21 -8.97
CA THR A 44 -3.54 -9.33 -9.22
C THR A 44 -2.84 -9.75 -7.94
N GLN A 45 -2.14 -10.89 -7.96
CA GLN A 45 -1.28 -11.30 -6.85
C GLN A 45 -0.16 -10.29 -6.55
N ALA A 46 0.22 -9.45 -7.52
CA ALA A 46 1.15 -8.34 -7.31
C ALA A 46 0.63 -7.34 -6.28
N ALA A 47 -0.68 -7.11 -6.28
CA ALA A 47 -1.32 -6.15 -5.39
C ALA A 47 -1.20 -6.60 -3.93
N ASP A 48 -1.36 -7.91 -3.66
CA ASP A 48 -1.15 -8.49 -2.34
C ASP A 48 0.29 -8.30 -1.85
N ILE A 49 1.27 -8.51 -2.75
CA ILE A 49 2.70 -8.35 -2.43
C ILE A 49 3.01 -6.88 -2.09
N TYR A 50 2.50 -5.94 -2.87
CA TYR A 50 2.64 -4.52 -2.59
C TYR A 50 2.07 -4.15 -1.21
N SER A 51 0.83 -4.59 -0.93
CA SER A 51 0.17 -4.34 0.36
C SER A 51 0.95 -4.94 1.52
N PHE A 52 1.53 -6.13 1.34
CA PHE A 52 2.40 -6.75 2.32
C PHE A 52 3.66 -5.91 2.58
N GLY A 53 4.27 -5.32 1.55
CA GLY A 53 5.38 -4.37 1.69
C GLY A 53 5.01 -3.16 2.56
N MET A 54 3.79 -2.63 2.40
CA MET A 54 3.29 -1.51 3.22
C MET A 54 2.98 -1.91 4.67
N ILE A 55 2.53 -3.15 4.89
CA ILE A 55 2.39 -3.71 6.25
C ILE A 55 3.76 -3.89 6.90
N MET A 56 4.75 -4.40 6.16
CA MET A 56 6.11 -4.52 6.66
C MET A 56 6.69 -3.16 7.07
N TYR A 57 6.40 -2.10 6.31
CA TYR A 57 6.76 -0.74 6.70
C TYR A 57 6.13 -0.29 8.01
N PHE A 58 4.83 -0.54 8.18
CA PHE A 58 4.13 -0.24 9.42
C PHE A 58 4.77 -0.99 10.61
N VAL A 59 5.09 -2.28 10.44
CA VAL A 59 5.76 -3.08 11.48
C VAL A 59 7.17 -2.57 11.78
N ALA A 60 7.93 -2.16 10.78
CA ALA A 60 9.30 -1.67 10.94
C ALA A 60 9.40 -0.29 11.59
N THR A 61 8.37 0.55 11.46
CA THR A 61 8.41 1.96 11.86
C THR A 61 7.40 2.32 12.95
N GLY A 62 6.40 1.47 13.18
CA GLY A 62 5.23 1.78 14.01
C GLY A 62 4.35 2.90 13.46
N ARG A 63 4.60 3.37 12.22
CA ARG A 63 3.94 4.54 11.61
C ARG A 63 3.18 4.12 10.37
N GLN A 64 2.04 4.77 10.13
CA GLN A 64 1.30 4.56 8.89
C GLN A 64 2.15 4.99 7.67
N PRO A 65 2.14 4.22 6.57
CA PRO A 65 2.78 4.66 5.33
C PRO A 65 2.14 5.97 4.87
N PHE A 66 2.97 6.95 4.49
CA PHE A 66 2.54 8.31 4.11
C PHE A 66 1.75 9.09 5.19
N ALA A 67 1.94 8.81 6.48
CA ALA A 67 1.27 9.53 7.58
C ALA A 67 1.42 11.07 7.55
N ASN A 68 2.44 11.60 6.85
CA ASN A 68 2.69 13.04 6.72
C ASN A 68 2.03 13.67 5.48
N CYS A 69 1.32 12.88 4.67
CA CYS A 69 0.69 13.33 3.43
C CYS A 69 -0.83 13.37 3.60
N ALA A 70 -1.49 14.32 2.95
CA ALA A 70 -2.92 14.26 2.78
C ALA A 70 -3.26 13.03 1.93
N HIS A 71 -4.17 12.19 2.40
CA HIS A 71 -4.67 11.06 1.63
C HIS A 71 -5.66 11.57 0.59
N ASP A 72 -5.14 12.12 -0.50
CA ASP A 72 -5.92 12.73 -1.58
C ASP A 72 -5.47 12.20 -2.95
N HIS A 73 -5.98 12.81 -4.02
CA HIS A 73 -5.59 12.42 -5.39
C HIS A 73 -4.11 12.70 -5.69
N HIS A 74 -3.47 13.64 -4.98
CA HIS A 74 -2.04 13.88 -5.14
C HIS A 74 -1.24 12.69 -4.62
N LEU A 75 -1.60 12.14 -3.45
CA LEU A 75 -0.97 10.94 -2.93
C LEU A 75 -1.14 9.75 -3.87
N VAL A 76 -2.34 9.54 -4.44
CA VAL A 76 -2.57 8.50 -5.46
C VAL A 76 -1.63 8.68 -6.64
N SER A 77 -1.51 9.92 -7.14
CA SER A 77 -0.61 10.25 -8.25
C SER A 77 0.84 9.91 -7.92
N ASP A 78 1.28 10.23 -6.71
CA ASP A 78 2.65 10.02 -6.25
C ASP A 78 2.97 8.52 -6.08
N ILE A 79 2.06 7.76 -5.46
CA ILE A 79 2.17 6.29 -5.36
C ILE A 79 2.27 5.67 -6.75
N CYS A 80 1.43 6.11 -7.69
CA CYS A 80 1.43 5.67 -9.09
C CYS A 80 2.67 6.12 -9.87
N LYS A 81 3.44 7.10 -9.40
CA LYS A 81 4.72 7.50 -10.00
C LYS A 81 5.92 6.76 -9.40
N GLY A 82 5.69 5.93 -8.39
CA GLY A 82 6.75 5.20 -7.70
C GLY A 82 7.24 5.86 -6.42
N ASN A 83 6.60 6.91 -5.91
CA ASN A 83 6.97 7.43 -4.59
C ASN A 83 6.71 6.37 -3.52
N ARG A 84 7.61 6.31 -2.54
CA ARG A 84 7.56 5.38 -1.40
C ARG A 84 7.70 6.16 -0.09
N PRO A 85 7.19 5.63 1.03
CA PRO A 85 7.34 6.27 2.34
C PRO A 85 8.81 6.45 2.72
N GLU A 86 9.12 7.57 3.35
CA GLU A 86 10.46 7.84 3.85
C GLU A 86 10.80 6.98 5.08
N LEU A 87 12.00 6.42 5.08
CA LEU A 87 12.51 5.59 6.18
C LEU A 87 13.57 6.39 6.93
N ASN A 88 13.13 7.37 7.73
CA ASN A 88 14.04 8.33 8.35
C ASN A 88 14.92 7.71 9.46
N GLU A 89 14.42 6.70 10.18
CA GLU A 89 15.20 5.93 11.17
C GLU A 89 14.65 4.49 11.25
N PRO A 90 15.17 3.54 10.47
CA PRO A 90 14.69 2.17 10.57
C PRO A 90 15.21 1.50 11.85
N GLU A 91 14.29 1.18 12.75
CA GLU A 91 14.56 0.32 13.91
C GLU A 91 14.76 -1.15 13.48
N ALA A 92 14.26 -1.51 12.29
CA ALA A 92 14.33 -2.86 11.74
C ALA A 92 15.71 -3.23 11.17
N PRO A 93 16.12 -4.51 11.24
CA PRO A 93 17.35 -4.99 10.62
C PRO A 93 17.40 -4.73 9.11
N LYS A 94 18.61 -4.49 8.56
CA LYS A 94 18.81 -4.20 7.13
C LYS A 94 18.16 -5.24 6.20
N CYS A 95 18.26 -6.52 6.51
CA CYS A 95 17.65 -7.58 5.71
C CYS A 95 16.12 -7.46 5.62
N TYR A 96 15.47 -6.95 6.66
CA TYR A 96 14.04 -6.69 6.68
C TYR A 96 13.69 -5.51 5.78
N ILE A 97 14.48 -4.43 5.84
CA ILE A 97 14.31 -3.24 5.01
C ILE A 97 14.48 -3.59 3.53
N ASP A 98 15.51 -4.37 3.20
CA ASP A 98 15.79 -4.78 1.82
C ASP A 98 14.64 -5.64 1.27
N LEU A 99 14.11 -6.57 2.07
CA LEU A 99 12.97 -7.41 1.71
C LEU A 99 11.68 -6.59 1.55
N MET A 100 11.39 -5.69 2.48
CA MET A 100 10.26 -4.76 2.41
C MET A 100 10.33 -3.94 1.12
N LYS A 101 11.51 -3.40 0.78
CA LYS A 101 11.71 -2.62 -0.43
C LYS A 101 11.46 -3.42 -1.70
N GLN A 102 11.90 -4.67 -1.72
CA GLN A 102 11.65 -5.58 -2.83
C GLN A 102 10.13 -5.75 -3.09
N TYR A 103 9.32 -5.87 -2.04
CA TYR A 103 7.87 -6.09 -2.20
C TYR A 103 7.11 -4.86 -2.70
N TRP A 104 7.44 -3.65 -2.24
CA TRP A 104 6.74 -2.45 -2.69
C TRP A 104 7.26 -1.84 -4.00
N ASP A 105 8.43 -2.27 -4.51
CA ASP A 105 9.02 -1.80 -5.78
C ASP A 105 8.65 -2.71 -6.96
N SER A 106 7.90 -3.78 -6.69
CA SER A 106 7.55 -4.82 -7.67
C SER A 106 6.55 -4.37 -8.76
N ASP A 107 6.16 -3.09 -8.82
CA ASP A 107 5.41 -2.50 -9.96
C ASP A 107 6.21 -2.67 -11.29
N SER A 108 7.52 -2.95 -11.25
CA SER A 108 8.37 -3.16 -12.45
C SER A 108 8.58 -4.61 -12.90
N ALA A 109 8.34 -5.62 -12.06
CA ALA A 109 8.78 -6.99 -12.36
C ALA A 109 7.71 -7.86 -13.04
N ILE A 110 6.43 -7.51 -12.90
CA ILE A 110 5.33 -8.35 -13.40
C ILE A 110 4.91 -7.97 -14.83
N ASP A 111 5.16 -6.73 -15.26
CA ASP A 111 5.06 -6.36 -16.68
C ASP A 111 6.09 -7.12 -17.56
N GLN A 112 7.23 -7.55 -16.99
CA GLN A 112 8.23 -8.40 -17.67
C GLN A 112 7.87 -9.89 -17.67
N MET A 113 6.95 -10.32 -16.80
CA MET A 113 6.58 -11.74 -16.65
C MET A 113 5.36 -12.13 -17.50
N LEU A 114 4.60 -11.15 -17.99
CA LEU A 114 3.49 -11.34 -18.95
C LEU A 114 3.90 -11.19 -20.43
N LEU A 115 5.19 -11.06 -20.72
CA LEU A 115 5.74 -10.91 -22.08
C LEU A 115 6.63 -12.09 -22.52
N LYS A 116 6.38 -13.29 -21.98
CA LYS A 116 6.91 -14.56 -22.49
C LYS A 116 5.80 -15.56 -22.75
#